data_AF-A0A377XA14-F1
#
_entry.id   AF-A0A377XA14-F1
#
_cell.length_a   1.000
_cell.length_b   1.000
_cell.length_c   1.000
_cell.angle_alpha   90.00
_cell.angle_beta   90.00
_cell.angle_gamma   90.00
#
_symmetry.space_group_name_H-M   'P 1'
#
loop_
_entity.id
_entity.type
_entity.pdbx_description
1 polymer ?
#
loop_
_entity_poly.entity_id
_entity_poly.type
_entity_poly.pdbx_seq_one_letter_code
_entity_poly.pdbx_strand_id
1 'polypeptide(L)' 'MKTQSFAIPGVGINGIFATQGDISTLTGKCRIALWYAACAVRPEAIGVGLANQTA' A
#
# COMPACT_ATOMS: atom_id res chain seq x y z
N MET A 1 9.02 7.96 18.48
CA MET A 1 8.52 7.80 17.10
C MET A 1 7.50 8.90 16.85
N LYS A 2 7.64 9.68 15.78
CA LYS A 2 6.62 10.66 15.36
C LYS A 2 5.90 10.12 14.12
N THR A 3 4.58 10.24 14.10
CA THR A 3 3.73 9.71 13.03
C THR A 3 2.81 10.80 12.49
N GLN A 4 2.58 10.79 11.19
CA GLN A 4 1.58 11.64 10.53
C GLN A 4 0.83 10.84 9.47
N SER A 5 -0.37 11.32 9.12
CA SER A 5 -1.12 10.77 8.00
C SER A 5 -0.40 11.04 6.69
N PHE A 6 -0.47 10.09 5.75
CA PHE A 6 0.05 10.22 4.40
C PHE A 6 -1.00 9.72 3.41
N ALA A 7 -1.40 10.55 2.46
CA ALA A 7 -2.38 10.21 1.43
C ALA A 7 -1.71 9.76 0.14
N ILE A 8 -2.30 8.79 -0.56
CA ILE A 8 -1.85 8.36 -1.89
C ILE A 8 -2.70 9.04 -2.97
N PRO A 9 -2.13 9.99 -3.75
CA PRO A 9 -2.86 10.64 -4.83
C PRO A 9 -3.38 9.62 -5.86
N GLY A 10 -4.62 9.81 -6.32
CA GLY A 10 -5.22 8.98 -7.36
C GLY A 10 -5.81 7.63 -6.89
N VAL A 11 -5.55 7.20 -5.64
CA VAL A 11 -6.10 5.93 -5.11
C VAL A 11 -7.13 6.16 -4.00
N GLY A 12 -7.08 7.31 -3.31
CA GLY A 12 -8.07 7.67 -2.28
C GLY A 12 -7.91 6.91 -0.96
N ILE A 13 -6.76 6.28 -0.74
CA ILE A 13 -6.43 5.55 0.50
C ILE A 13 -5.33 6.27 1.29
N ASN A 14 -5.39 6.13 2.60
CA ASN A 14 -4.45 6.76 3.53
C ASN A 14 -3.59 5.72 4.23
N GLY A 15 -2.31 6.05 4.36
CA GLY A 15 -1.34 5.34 5.16
C GLY A 15 -0.77 6.23 6.26
N ILE A 16 0.34 5.76 6.86
CA ILE A 16 1.04 6.43 7.94
C ILE A 16 2.50 6.64 7.51
N PHE A 17 3.00 7.85 7.74
CA PHE A 17 4.42 8.18 7.66
C PHE A 17 5.00 8.29 9.08
N ALA A 18 6.05 7.53 9.37
CA ALA A 18 6.66 7.44 10.70
C ALA A 18 8.17 7.68 10.65
N THR A 19 8.68 8.51 11.56
CA THR A 19 10.11 8.72 11.76
C THR A 19 10.54 8.43 13.20
N GLN A 20 11.76 7.91 13.35
CA GLN A 20 12.35 7.60 14.65
C GLN A 20 13.87 7.79 14.61
N GLY A 21 14.40 8.57 15.53
CA GLY A 21 15.85 8.66 15.76
C GLY A 21 16.35 7.51 16.63
N ASP A 22 17.61 7.16 16.44
CA ASP A 22 18.36 6.23 17.28
C ASP A 22 19.67 6.92 17.72
N ILE A 23 19.75 7.26 19.01
CA ILE A 23 20.88 8.00 19.57
C ILE A 23 22.15 7.15 19.66
N SER A 24 22.02 5.84 19.85
CA SER A 24 23.16 4.93 20.00
C SER A 24 23.98 4.81 18.72
N THR A 25 23.32 5.00 17.57
CA THR A 25 23.94 4.92 16.25
C THR A 25 23.97 6.26 15.51
N LEU A 26 23.45 7.33 16.14
CA LEU A 26 23.24 8.65 15.53
C LEU A 26 22.51 8.58 14.18
N THR A 27 21.59 7.61 14.03
CA THR A 27 20.84 7.39 12.79
C THR A 27 19.38 7.77 12.93
N GLY A 28 18.70 7.90 11.78
CA GLY A 28 17.26 8.05 11.68
C GLY A 28 16.66 6.92 10.85
N LYS A 29 15.47 6.45 11.26
CA LYS A 29 14.65 5.49 10.53
C LYS A 29 13.39 6.18 10.04
N CYS A 30 13.02 5.89 8.80
CA CYS A 30 11.77 6.32 8.18
C CYS A 30 10.99 5.08 7.74
N ARG A 31 9.68 5.07 8.01
CA ARG A 31 8.77 4.00 7.56
C ARG A 31 7.49 4.60 7.01
N ILE A 32 7.11 4.17 5.81
CA ILE A 32 5.82 4.46 5.19
C ILE A 32 5.03 3.15 5.19
N ALA A 33 3.83 3.17 5.75
CA ALA A 33 2.98 1.99 5.87
C ALA A 33 1.58 2.26 5.33
N LEU A 34 1.06 1.28 4.61
CA LEU A 34 -0.30 1.25 4.08
C LEU A 34 -0.88 -0.13 4.39
N TRP A 35 -2.11 -0.19 4.89
CA TRP A 35 -2.80 -1.44 5.17
C TRP A 35 -4.14 -1.46 4.44
N TYR A 36 -4.27 -2.38 3.48
CA TYR A 36 -5.49 -2.58 2.70
C TYR A 36 -5.57 -4.03 2.25
N ALA A 37 -6.77 -4.47 1.86
CA ALA A 37 -7.00 -5.76 1.22
C ALA A 37 -7.99 -5.56 0.06
N ALA A 38 -7.64 -6.06 -1.12
CA ALA A 38 -8.57 -6.12 -2.25
C ALA A 38 -9.44 -7.36 -2.11
N CYS A 39 -10.76 -7.21 -2.20
CA CYS A 39 -11.71 -8.31 -2.10
C CYS A 39 -12.67 -8.29 -3.30
N ALA A 40 -12.70 -9.40 -4.05
CA ALA A 40 -13.67 -9.61 -5.11
C ALA A 40 -14.99 -10.12 -4.50
N VAL A 41 -15.94 -9.22 -4.28
CA VAL A 41 -17.25 -9.55 -3.67
C VAL A 41 -18.09 -10.45 -4.60
N ARG A 42 -17.92 -10.31 -5.92
CA ARG A 42 -18.66 -11.07 -6.94
C ARG A 42 -17.71 -11.60 -8.01
N PRO A 43 -16.98 -12.70 -7.73
CA PRO A 43 -16.04 -13.27 -8.68
C PRO A 43 -16.71 -13.67 -10.01
N GLU A 44 -18.00 -14.02 -9.99
CA GLU A 44 -18.76 -14.39 -11.19
C GLU A 44 -18.96 -13.22 -12.17
N ALA A 45 -18.81 -11.97 -11.69
CA ALA A 45 -18.85 -10.78 -12.54
C ALA A 45 -17.46 -10.38 -13.08
N ILE A 46 -16.40 -11.08 -12.65
CA ILE A 46 -15.02 -10.82 -13.08
C ILE A 46 -14.69 -11.79 -14.23
N GLY A 47 -14.41 -11.24 -15.40
CA GLY A 47 -13.96 -11.99 -16.57
C GLY A 47 -12.57 -11.58 -17.01
N VAL A 48 -11.85 -12.48 -17.67
CA VAL A 48 -10.60 -12.18 -18.38
C VAL A 48 -10.73 -12.62 -19.83
N GLY A 49 -10.42 -11.71 -20.76
CA GLY A 49 -10.39 -12.02 -22.19
C GLY A 49 -9.06 -12.66 -22.57
N LEU A 50 -9.10 -13.89 -23.08
CA LEU A 50 -7.92 -14.60 -23.57
C LEU A 50 -7.91 -14.60 -25.10
N ALA A 51 -7.53 -13.48 -25.71
CA ALA A 51 -7.43 -13.37 -27.17
C ALA A 51 -6.32 -14.27 -27.73
N ASN A 52 -6.52 -14.79 -28.95
CA ASN A 52 -5.52 -15.52 -29.74
C ASN A 52 -4.89 -16.74 -29.05
N GLN A 53 -5.64 -17.46 -28.21
CA GLN A 53 -5.18 -18.74 -27.69
C GLN A 53 -5.11 -19.77 -28.83
N THR A 54 -3.98 -20.45 -28.94
CA THR A 54 -3.75 -21.56 -29.88
C THR A 54 -3.52 -22.84 -29.07
N ALA A 55 -3.94 -23.99 -29.59
CA ALA A 55 -3.90 -25.29 -28.89
C ALA A 55 -2.49 -25.85 -28.70
#